data_AF-A0A1Y4JYD3-F1
#
_entry.id   AF-A0A1Y4JYD3-F1
#
_cell.length_a   1.000
_cell.length_b   1.000
_cell.length_c   1.000
_cell.angle_alpha   90.00
_cell.angle_beta   90.00
_cell.angle_gamma   90.00
#
_symmetry.space_group_name_H-M   'P 1'
#
loop_
_entity.id
_entity.type
_entity.pdbx_description
1 polymer ?
#
loop_
_entity_poly.entity_id
_entity_poly.type
_entity_poly.pdbx_seq_one_letter_code
_entity_poly.pdbx_strand_id
1 'polypeptide(L)'
;MKKLIMFIGIAVLIAGCSDDDKDNTTDNSHLISPRMAMSIDNINGQQSSFTGILTVIPCDANSSIYYGNYVRGKLSPFYGYYQVKDGTFYDGSINREISLPIGTYNMIYWGTPKYQDPVYAHPAIKEAAHSIGLDMSKQSLGLFKISADTIYYPVFDLVYAAQTIKIGSESLKASLKRVVAGLKVVLKDKDDTVLSSSIDSVAVRITNIYSELNYYTGEPQGIPRTIAFPLARSIDGTQMSNSTVMLFPSAGKSEFQLTITLKNGNVKSFKQTLSSPLNANTKLTLTLSLGNIFSEESSGDFTVDNWNEKNENIDVPIIE
;
A
#
# COMPACT_ATOMS: atom_id res chain seq x y z
N MET A 1 -59.55 5.84 -31.76
CA MET A 1 -60.63 5.96 -30.76
C MET A 1 -60.36 4.99 -29.61
N LYS A 2 -60.39 5.54 -28.39
CA LYS A 2 -60.52 4.93 -27.05
C LYS A 2 -59.63 3.75 -26.65
N LYS A 3 -58.62 4.09 -25.83
CA LYS A 3 -58.00 3.26 -24.80
C LYS A 3 -59.08 2.73 -23.85
N LEU A 4 -59.00 1.46 -23.46
CA LEU A 4 -59.71 0.93 -22.30
C LEU A 4 -58.68 0.39 -21.32
N ILE A 5 -58.60 1.09 -20.19
CA ILE A 5 -57.87 0.72 -18.98
C ILE A 5 -58.68 -0.37 -18.29
N MET A 6 -58.04 -1.46 -17.87
CA MET A 6 -58.60 -2.34 -16.85
C MET A 6 -57.51 -2.67 -15.83
N PHE A 7 -57.59 -1.98 -14.70
CA PHE A 7 -56.90 -2.34 -13.46
C PHE A 7 -57.65 -3.52 -12.84
N ILE A 8 -56.97 -4.64 -12.61
CA ILE A 8 -57.44 -5.70 -11.72
C ILE A 8 -56.40 -5.84 -10.62
N GLY A 9 -56.73 -5.33 -9.44
CA GLY A 9 -56.00 -5.56 -8.21
C GLY A 9 -56.24 -6.98 -7.74
N ILE A 10 -55.17 -7.67 -7.36
CA ILE A 10 -55.23 -8.96 -6.68
C ILE A 10 -54.80 -8.74 -5.24
N ALA A 11 -55.69 -9.13 -4.34
CA ALA A 11 -55.61 -8.98 -2.91
C ALA A 11 -54.43 -9.75 -2.30
N VAL A 12 -53.76 -9.11 -1.34
CA VAL A 12 -52.79 -9.74 -0.45
C VAL A 12 -53.55 -10.66 0.50
N LEU A 13 -53.34 -11.97 0.38
CA LEU A 13 -53.73 -12.94 1.39
C LEU A 13 -52.63 -12.99 2.45
N ILE A 14 -52.87 -12.33 3.58
CA ILE A 14 -52.11 -12.51 4.82
C ILE A 14 -52.66 -13.79 5.45
N ALA A 15 -51.98 -14.91 5.23
CA ALA A 15 -52.15 -16.11 6.05
C ALA A 15 -51.15 -16.01 7.20
N GLY A 16 -51.67 -15.74 8.40
CA GLY A 16 -50.94 -15.92 9.64
C GLY A 16 -50.92 -17.39 10.07
N CYS A 17 -49.99 -17.67 10.98
CA CYS A 17 -49.81 -18.86 11.82
C CYS A 17 -48.96 -20.01 11.27
N SER A 18 -47.69 -20.03 11.67
CA SER A 18 -47.26 -20.86 12.81
C SER A 18 -45.90 -20.35 13.28
N ASP A 19 -45.83 -19.91 14.54
CA ASP A 19 -44.58 -19.82 15.28
C ASP A 19 -44.01 -21.24 15.41
N ASP A 20 -43.20 -21.63 14.43
CA ASP A 20 -42.17 -22.62 14.65
C ASP A 20 -40.90 -21.83 14.94
N ASP A 21 -40.80 -21.34 16.18
CA ASP A 21 -39.53 -21.11 16.86
C ASP A 21 -38.80 -22.46 16.92
N LYS A 22 -38.29 -22.90 15.78
CA LYS A 22 -37.13 -23.77 15.74
C LYS A 22 -35.98 -22.86 16.10
N ASP A 23 -35.77 -22.80 17.41
CA ASP A 23 -34.51 -22.52 18.05
C ASP A 23 -33.43 -23.37 17.36
N ASN A 24 -32.93 -22.87 16.22
CA ASN A 24 -31.66 -23.28 15.68
C ASN A 24 -30.62 -22.63 16.58
N THR A 25 -30.49 -23.18 17.79
CA THR A 25 -29.24 -23.28 18.52
C THR A 25 -28.30 -24.17 17.71
N THR A 26 -27.97 -23.74 16.49
CA THR A 26 -26.75 -24.18 15.82
C THR A 26 -25.62 -23.55 16.61
N ASP A 27 -25.02 -24.35 17.51
CA ASP A 27 -23.78 -24.12 18.24
C ASP A 27 -23.36 -22.64 18.29
N ASN A 28 -23.62 -21.96 19.41
CA ASN A 28 -22.83 -20.81 19.80
C ASN A 28 -21.40 -21.30 20.07
N SER A 29 -20.65 -21.60 19.01
CA SER A 29 -19.22 -21.83 19.08
C SER A 29 -18.65 -20.60 19.77
N HIS A 30 -18.13 -20.79 20.99
CA HIS A 30 -17.65 -19.69 21.82
C HIS A 30 -16.63 -18.87 21.02
N LEU A 31 -17.03 -17.70 20.54
CA LEU A 31 -16.21 -16.85 19.71
C LEU A 31 -15.13 -16.21 20.59
N ILE A 32 -13.90 -16.21 20.10
CA ILE A 32 -12.73 -15.70 20.80
C ILE A 32 -12.16 -14.52 20.02
N SER A 33 -11.95 -13.41 20.72
CA SER A 33 -11.09 -12.32 20.27
C SER A 33 -9.73 -12.45 20.94
N PRO A 34 -8.67 -12.91 20.24
CA PRO A 34 -7.37 -13.09 20.85
C PRO A 34 -6.70 -11.75 21.12
N ARG A 35 -5.88 -11.69 22.17
CA ARG A 35 -4.95 -10.57 22.38
C ARG A 35 -3.96 -10.46 21.22
N MET A 36 -3.39 -9.27 21.05
CA MET A 36 -2.48 -8.96 19.96
C MET A 36 -1.13 -8.42 20.46
N ALA A 37 -0.04 -8.82 19.80
CA ALA A 37 1.27 -8.17 19.92
C ALA A 37 2.00 -8.17 18.56
N MET A 38 2.11 -7.02 17.92
CA MET A 38 2.69 -6.86 16.58
C MET A 38 4.05 -6.19 16.65
N SER A 39 5.03 -6.76 15.96
CA SER A 39 6.34 -6.15 15.76
C SER A 39 6.64 -5.97 14.28
N ILE A 40 7.63 -5.15 13.97
CA ILE A 40 8.29 -5.10 12.66
C ILE A 40 9.72 -5.60 12.80
N ASP A 41 10.12 -6.46 11.87
CA ASP A 41 11.51 -6.88 11.73
C ASP A 41 12.34 -5.74 11.13
N ASN A 42 13.28 -5.21 11.91
CA ASN A 42 14.28 -4.26 11.41
C ASN A 42 15.51 -5.02 10.90
N ILE A 43 16.34 -4.34 10.12
CA ILE A 43 17.36 -5.02 9.30
C ILE A 43 18.52 -5.55 10.14
N ASN A 44 18.69 -5.02 11.35
CA ASN A 44 19.70 -5.48 12.32
C ASN A 44 19.25 -6.70 13.14
N GLY A 45 18.13 -7.33 12.80
CA GLY A 45 17.52 -8.41 13.58
C GLY A 45 16.85 -7.94 14.88
N GLN A 46 16.80 -6.62 15.11
CA GLN A 46 16.04 -6.02 16.19
C GLN A 46 14.58 -5.86 15.78
N GLN A 47 13.67 -6.11 16.71
CA GLN A 47 12.25 -5.89 16.49
C GLN A 47 11.81 -4.59 17.14
N SER A 48 11.08 -3.78 16.40
CA SER A 48 10.38 -2.60 16.94
C SER A 48 8.89 -2.89 17.03
N SER A 49 8.22 -2.27 17.99
CA SER A 49 6.77 -2.39 18.13
C SER A 49 6.06 -1.73 16.94
N PHE A 50 5.05 -2.40 16.39
CA PHE A 50 4.27 -1.86 15.28
C PHE A 50 3.34 -0.74 15.73
N THR A 51 3.38 0.40 15.07
CA THR A 51 2.38 1.47 15.20
C THR A 51 1.86 1.84 13.81
N GLY A 52 0.54 1.82 13.61
CA GLY A 52 -0.08 2.04 12.30
C GLY A 52 -1.43 1.37 12.16
N ILE A 53 -1.90 1.22 10.92
CA ILE A 53 -3.11 0.45 10.62
C ILE A 53 -2.73 -0.98 10.28
N LEU A 54 -3.39 -1.95 10.90
CA LEU A 54 -3.22 -3.37 10.63
C LEU A 54 -4.54 -3.97 10.16
N THR A 55 -4.45 -4.84 9.16
CA THR A 55 -5.53 -5.72 8.75
C THR A 55 -5.13 -7.17 8.96
N VAL A 56 -6.05 -7.98 9.45
CA VAL A 56 -5.86 -9.40 9.75
C VAL A 56 -6.90 -10.19 8.99
N ILE A 57 -6.45 -11.12 8.16
CA ILE A 57 -7.28 -11.87 7.22
C ILE A 57 -7.20 -13.35 7.62
N PRO A 58 -8.24 -13.89 8.30
CA PRO A 58 -8.29 -15.29 8.66
C PRO A 58 -8.61 -16.16 7.45
N CYS A 59 -7.77 -17.15 7.22
CA CYS A 59 -7.97 -18.21 6.24
C CYS A 59 -8.15 -19.56 6.94
N ASP A 60 -8.82 -20.49 6.25
CA ASP A 60 -8.94 -21.87 6.71
C ASP A 60 -7.56 -22.49 6.96
N ALA A 61 -7.48 -23.39 7.94
CA ALA A 61 -6.24 -24.04 8.34
C ALA A 61 -5.46 -24.60 7.14
N ASN A 62 -4.16 -24.32 7.08
CA ASN A 62 -3.26 -24.81 6.02
C ASN A 62 -3.71 -24.44 4.59
N SER A 63 -4.47 -23.35 4.43
CA SER A 63 -4.95 -22.88 3.13
C SER A 63 -4.79 -21.36 2.99
N SER A 64 -5.07 -20.87 1.79
CA SER A 64 -5.26 -19.46 1.44
C SER A 64 -6.74 -19.09 1.29
N ILE A 65 -7.68 -19.98 1.65
CA ILE A 65 -9.11 -19.76 1.48
C ILE A 65 -9.62 -18.86 2.60
N TYR A 66 -10.15 -17.70 2.25
CA TYR A 66 -10.60 -16.71 3.21
C TYR A 66 -11.83 -17.18 3.97
N TYR A 67 -11.71 -17.30 5.28
CA TYR A 67 -12.77 -17.75 6.17
C TYR A 67 -13.82 -16.66 6.42
N GLY A 68 -13.37 -15.41 6.56
CA GLY A 68 -14.19 -14.30 7.05
C GLY A 68 -13.91 -13.98 8.51
N ASN A 69 -14.81 -13.21 9.12
CA ASN A 69 -14.77 -12.86 10.54
C ASN A 69 -16.19 -12.76 11.08
N TYR A 70 -16.40 -13.14 12.34
CA TYR A 70 -17.68 -12.88 12.99
C TYR A 70 -17.75 -11.42 13.43
N VAL A 71 -18.78 -10.72 12.96
CA VAL A 71 -19.08 -9.35 13.37
C VAL A 71 -20.47 -9.36 13.98
N ARG A 72 -20.56 -8.99 15.26
CA ARG A 72 -21.81 -9.05 16.03
C ARG A 72 -22.47 -10.44 16.00
N GLY A 73 -21.64 -11.48 16.17
CA GLY A 73 -22.11 -12.88 16.20
C GLY A 73 -22.47 -13.49 14.84
N LYS A 74 -22.31 -12.75 13.73
CA LYS A 74 -22.60 -13.25 12.38
C LYS A 74 -21.34 -13.33 11.54
N LEU A 75 -21.11 -14.47 10.89
CA LEU A 75 -20.03 -14.62 9.92
C LEU A 75 -20.20 -13.64 8.77
N SER A 76 -19.13 -12.91 8.45
CA SER A 76 -19.14 -11.81 7.50
C SER A 76 -17.86 -11.81 6.66
N PRO A 77 -17.87 -11.19 5.46
CA PRO A 77 -16.68 -11.05 4.61
C PRO A 77 -15.70 -9.98 5.12
N PHE A 78 -15.94 -9.38 6.29
CA PHE A 78 -15.09 -8.33 6.82
C PHE A 78 -13.84 -8.91 7.49
N TYR A 79 -12.66 -8.44 7.12
CA TYR A 79 -11.41 -8.78 7.81
C TYR A 79 -11.25 -7.99 9.11
N GLY A 80 -10.37 -8.45 10.00
CA GLY A 80 -10.01 -7.72 11.21
C GLY A 80 -9.28 -6.43 10.87
N TYR A 81 -9.65 -5.32 11.48
CA TYR A 81 -9.07 -4.00 11.23
C TYR A 81 -8.71 -3.37 12.57
N TYR A 82 -7.45 -2.99 12.74
CA TYR A 82 -6.92 -2.49 13.99
C TYR A 82 -6.12 -1.21 13.76
N GLN A 83 -6.33 -0.22 14.61
CA GLN A 83 -5.35 0.82 14.86
C GLN A 83 -4.43 0.31 15.97
N VAL A 84 -3.15 0.18 15.65
CA VAL A 84 -2.14 -0.37 16.56
C VAL A 84 -1.25 0.76 17.04
N LYS A 85 -1.03 0.83 18.36
CA LYS A 85 -0.01 1.65 19.00
C LYS A 85 0.88 0.73 19.85
N ASP A 86 2.18 0.80 19.60
CA ASP A 86 3.22 0.09 20.35
C ASP A 86 2.99 -1.43 20.40
N GLY A 87 2.58 -1.98 19.25
CA GLY A 87 2.34 -3.39 19.04
C GLY A 87 1.01 -3.91 19.57
N THR A 88 0.24 -3.08 20.27
CA THR A 88 -1.08 -3.44 20.81
C THR A 88 -2.17 -2.56 20.20
N PHE A 89 -3.43 -2.99 20.26
CA PHE A 89 -4.51 -2.17 19.71
C PHE A 89 -4.71 -0.90 20.58
N TYR A 90 -5.08 0.20 19.94
CA TYR A 90 -5.28 1.48 20.61
C TYR A 90 -6.69 1.55 21.22
N ASP A 91 -6.79 1.58 22.56
CA ASP A 91 -8.06 1.52 23.33
C ASP A 91 -9.05 2.68 23.05
N GLY A 92 -8.63 3.75 22.36
CA GLY A 92 -9.48 4.86 21.94
C GLY A 92 -9.99 4.79 20.49
N SER A 93 -9.69 3.71 19.76
CA SER A 93 -10.03 3.56 18.34
C SER A 93 -11.21 2.63 18.08
N ILE A 94 -11.90 2.85 16.96
CA ILE A 94 -12.92 1.93 16.46
C ILE A 94 -12.20 0.79 15.72
N ASN A 95 -11.92 -0.29 16.43
CA ASN A 95 -11.35 -1.52 15.86
C ASN A 95 -12.47 -2.47 15.42
N ARG A 96 -12.21 -3.24 14.37
CA ARG A 96 -12.95 -4.45 14.04
C ARG A 96 -12.11 -5.64 14.45
N GLU A 97 -12.35 -6.15 15.65
CA GLU A 97 -11.59 -7.27 16.17
C GLU A 97 -11.90 -8.56 15.42
N ILE A 98 -10.90 -9.41 15.28
CA ILE A 98 -11.05 -10.83 14.97
C ILE A 98 -11.88 -11.47 16.07
N SER A 99 -12.94 -12.15 15.66
CA SER A 99 -13.81 -12.95 16.51
C SER A 99 -14.09 -14.24 15.75
N LEU A 100 -13.51 -15.33 16.23
CA LEU A 100 -13.53 -16.62 15.54
C LEU A 100 -13.84 -17.76 16.51
N PRO A 101 -14.44 -18.86 16.04
CA PRO A 101 -14.51 -20.10 16.79
C PRO A 101 -13.11 -20.59 17.21
N ILE A 102 -13.06 -21.39 18.27
CA ILE A 102 -11.85 -22.11 18.66
C ILE A 102 -11.44 -23.02 17.49
N GLY A 103 -10.20 -22.90 17.05
CA GLY A 103 -9.71 -23.61 15.87
C GLY A 103 -8.37 -23.11 15.38
N THR A 104 -7.81 -23.80 14.40
CA THR A 104 -6.56 -23.41 13.74
C THR A 104 -6.88 -22.61 12.48
N TYR A 105 -6.20 -21.50 12.29
CA TYR A 105 -6.39 -20.61 11.14
C TYR A 105 -5.04 -20.16 10.60
N ASN A 106 -4.96 -19.95 9.29
CA ASN A 106 -3.85 -19.23 8.68
C ASN A 106 -4.19 -17.74 8.69
N MET A 107 -3.39 -16.93 9.40
CA MET A 107 -3.59 -15.49 9.51
C MET A 107 -2.64 -14.79 8.57
N ILE A 108 -3.19 -13.95 7.68
CA ILE A 108 -2.43 -13.01 6.87
C ILE A 108 -2.53 -11.63 7.52
N TYR A 109 -1.41 -10.92 7.59
CA TYR A 109 -1.31 -9.59 8.19
C TYR A 109 -0.80 -8.61 7.13
N TRP A 110 -1.56 -7.54 6.91
CA TRP A 110 -1.13 -6.40 6.10
C TRP A 110 -1.17 -5.14 6.95
N GLY A 111 -0.04 -4.45 7.06
CA GLY A 111 0.10 -3.23 7.85
C GLY A 111 0.56 -2.03 7.01
N THR A 112 0.10 -0.84 7.41
CA THR A 112 0.64 0.45 6.96
C THR A 112 1.24 1.16 8.16
N PRO A 113 2.58 1.19 8.30
CA PRO A 113 3.24 1.84 9.41
C PRO A 113 2.97 3.35 9.45
N LYS A 114 2.87 3.91 10.65
CA LYS A 114 2.87 5.35 10.87
C LYS A 114 4.32 5.85 10.95
N TYR A 115 4.63 6.93 10.25
CA TYR A 115 5.96 7.55 10.26
C TYR A 115 6.01 8.81 11.13
N GLN A 116 7.21 9.13 11.63
CA GLN A 116 7.57 10.45 12.14
C GLN A 116 7.89 11.42 10.98
N ASP A 117 8.64 10.96 9.98
CA ASP A 117 8.95 11.72 8.77
C ASP A 117 7.80 11.66 7.75
N PRO A 118 7.52 12.73 6.99
CA PRO A 118 6.46 12.68 6.01
C PRO A 118 6.84 11.75 4.85
N VAL A 119 5.92 10.86 4.49
CA VAL A 119 5.93 10.07 3.24
C VAL A 119 5.16 10.82 2.15
N TYR A 120 5.34 10.43 0.88
CA TYR A 120 4.59 11.03 -0.23
C TYR A 120 3.08 11.05 0.06
N ALA A 121 2.43 12.20 -0.17
CA ALA A 121 1.08 12.47 0.32
C ALA A 121 -0.05 11.88 -0.54
N HIS A 122 0.25 11.37 -1.74
CA HIS A 122 -0.77 10.86 -2.68
C HIS A 122 -0.50 9.42 -3.16
N PRO A 123 -0.28 8.45 -2.25
CA PRO A 123 -0.18 7.05 -2.62
C PRO A 123 -1.56 6.50 -3.01
N ALA A 124 -1.58 5.51 -3.91
CA ALA A 124 -2.80 4.80 -4.26
C ALA A 124 -2.50 3.36 -4.68
N ILE A 125 -3.36 2.43 -4.25
CA ILE A 125 -3.30 1.02 -4.63
C ILE A 125 -4.69 0.54 -5.06
N LYS A 126 -4.71 -0.50 -5.90
CA LYS A 126 -5.88 -1.34 -6.11
C LYS A 126 -5.94 -2.37 -4.98
N GLU A 127 -7.00 -2.34 -4.21
CA GLU A 127 -7.19 -3.29 -3.11
C GLU A 127 -7.61 -4.68 -3.62
N ALA A 128 -7.28 -5.70 -2.83
CA ALA A 128 -7.76 -7.06 -3.03
C ALA A 128 -9.26 -7.15 -2.71
N ALA A 129 -9.95 -8.09 -3.36
CA ALA A 129 -11.33 -8.39 -3.00
C ALA A 129 -11.38 -9.33 -1.77
N HIS A 130 -12.37 -9.13 -0.91
CA HIS A 130 -12.65 -10.01 0.23
C HIS A 130 -14.06 -10.57 0.12
N SER A 131 -14.17 -11.89 0.06
CA SER A 131 -15.43 -12.62 0.08
C SER A 131 -15.17 -14.00 0.67
N ILE A 132 -16.08 -14.48 1.51
CA ILE A 132 -15.92 -15.79 2.17
C ILE A 132 -15.74 -16.87 1.11
N GLY A 133 -14.75 -17.75 1.31
CA GLY A 133 -14.37 -18.82 0.39
C GLY A 133 -13.46 -18.39 -0.76
N LEU A 134 -13.09 -17.11 -0.86
CA LEU A 134 -12.20 -16.63 -1.91
C LEU A 134 -10.75 -17.05 -1.62
N ASP A 135 -10.04 -17.48 -2.65
CA ASP A 135 -8.63 -17.86 -2.56
C ASP A 135 -7.72 -16.62 -2.57
N MET A 136 -7.15 -16.28 -1.41
CA MET A 136 -6.26 -15.14 -1.22
C MET A 136 -4.94 -15.26 -2.00
N SER A 137 -4.53 -16.48 -2.39
CA SER A 137 -3.33 -16.66 -3.22
C SER A 137 -3.51 -16.18 -4.66
N LYS A 138 -4.77 -16.02 -5.08
CA LYS A 138 -5.16 -15.48 -6.38
C LYS A 138 -5.56 -14.00 -6.31
N GLN A 139 -5.48 -13.39 -5.13
CA GLN A 139 -5.70 -11.97 -4.94
C GLN A 139 -4.36 -11.22 -4.93
N SER A 140 -4.40 -9.92 -5.18
CA SER A 140 -3.23 -9.06 -5.14
C SER A 140 -3.57 -7.64 -4.69
N LEU A 141 -2.59 -6.99 -4.07
CA LEU A 141 -2.53 -5.53 -4.04
C LEU A 141 -1.90 -5.06 -5.35
N GLY A 142 -2.53 -4.12 -6.04
CA GLY A 142 -2.07 -3.66 -7.36
C GLY A 142 -1.72 -2.18 -7.39
N LEU A 143 -0.95 -1.78 -8.39
CA LEU A 143 -0.75 -0.37 -8.70
C LEU A 143 -2.06 0.29 -9.18
N PHE A 144 -2.25 1.56 -8.82
CA PHE A 144 -3.36 2.37 -9.30
C PHE A 144 -2.93 3.26 -10.47
N LYS A 145 -3.69 3.27 -11.57
CA LYS A 145 -3.34 3.98 -12.81
C LYS A 145 -3.73 5.46 -12.72
N ILE A 146 -2.87 6.39 -13.16
CA ILE A 146 -3.09 7.85 -13.06
C ILE A 146 -3.97 8.39 -14.21
N SER A 147 -3.90 7.82 -15.42
CA SER A 147 -4.63 8.32 -16.60
C SER A 147 -4.79 7.24 -17.69
N ALA A 148 -5.16 7.62 -18.93
CA ALA A 148 -5.17 6.70 -20.07
C ALA A 148 -3.77 6.24 -20.49
N ASP A 149 -2.73 7.03 -20.20
CA ASP A 149 -1.32 6.73 -20.44
C ASP A 149 -0.83 5.59 -19.52
N THR A 150 0.29 4.96 -19.78
CA THR A 150 0.71 3.71 -19.10
C THR A 150 1.37 3.92 -17.73
N ILE A 151 1.04 5.00 -17.02
CA ILE A 151 1.69 5.43 -15.76
C ILE A 151 0.80 5.22 -14.52
N TYR A 152 1.45 4.99 -13.38
CA TYR A 152 0.82 4.58 -12.12
C TYR A 152 1.30 5.42 -10.93
N TYR A 153 0.46 5.51 -9.89
CA TYR A 153 0.78 6.18 -8.65
C TYR A 153 1.79 5.39 -7.81
N PRO A 154 2.58 6.07 -6.97
CA PRO A 154 3.26 5.44 -5.84
C PRO A 154 2.29 4.70 -4.91
N VAL A 155 2.84 3.82 -4.08
CA VAL A 155 2.07 2.98 -3.15
C VAL A 155 2.25 3.45 -1.70
N PHE A 156 1.49 2.87 -0.79
CA PHE A 156 1.69 3.06 0.65
C PHE A 156 2.97 2.35 1.13
N ASP A 157 3.47 2.73 2.31
CA ASP A 157 4.39 1.81 3.02
C ASP A 157 3.61 0.59 3.47
N LEU A 158 4.06 -0.60 3.07
CA LEU A 158 3.38 -1.85 3.32
C LEU A 158 4.33 -2.82 4.03
N VAL A 159 3.83 -3.36 5.13
CA VAL A 159 4.46 -4.46 5.86
C VAL A 159 3.52 -5.66 5.88
N TYR A 160 4.11 -6.85 5.94
CA TYR A 160 3.41 -8.10 5.71
C TYR A 160 3.93 -9.21 6.62
N ALA A 161 3.03 -10.09 7.05
CA ALA A 161 3.37 -11.41 7.59
C ALA A 161 2.25 -12.41 7.31
N ALA A 162 2.57 -13.71 7.37
CA ALA A 162 1.57 -14.75 7.49
C ALA A 162 2.04 -15.84 8.45
N GLN A 163 1.12 -16.38 9.23
CA GLN A 163 1.41 -17.47 10.16
C GLN A 163 0.15 -18.25 10.54
N THR A 164 0.33 -19.50 10.94
CA THR A 164 -0.75 -20.33 11.49
C THR A 164 -0.93 -20.05 12.98
N ILE A 165 -2.18 -19.86 13.43
CA ILE A 165 -2.54 -19.57 14.83
C ILE A 165 -3.70 -20.45 15.28
N LYS A 166 -3.65 -20.93 16.52
CA LYS A 166 -4.71 -21.65 17.21
C LYS A 166 -5.52 -20.71 18.12
N ILE A 167 -6.67 -20.29 17.60
CA ILE A 167 -7.66 -19.48 18.33
C ILE A 167 -8.17 -20.26 19.54
N GLY A 168 -8.23 -19.59 20.69
CA GLY A 168 -8.59 -20.18 21.99
C GLY A 168 -7.40 -20.48 22.89
N SER A 169 -6.19 -20.62 22.34
CA SER A 169 -4.96 -20.85 23.12
C SER A 169 -3.82 -19.88 22.82
N GLU A 170 -3.81 -19.27 21.63
CA GLU A 170 -2.73 -18.38 21.19
C GLU A 170 -3.20 -16.94 21.02
N SER A 171 -2.26 -16.00 21.10
CA SER A 171 -2.47 -14.58 20.78
C SER A 171 -2.08 -14.31 19.33
N LEU A 172 -2.67 -13.28 18.70
CA LEU A 172 -2.20 -12.78 17.41
C LEU A 172 -0.83 -12.12 17.62
N LYS A 173 0.25 -12.84 17.36
CA LYS A 173 1.62 -12.30 17.49
C LYS A 173 2.39 -12.48 16.21
N ALA A 174 2.73 -11.41 15.50
CA ALA A 174 3.43 -11.51 14.22
C ALA A 174 4.54 -10.46 14.13
N SER A 175 5.60 -10.84 13.43
CA SER A 175 6.71 -9.96 13.07
C SER A 175 6.60 -9.63 11.59
N LEU A 176 6.19 -8.40 11.32
CA LEU A 176 5.88 -7.88 10.00
C LEU A 176 7.17 -7.49 9.28
N LYS A 177 7.26 -7.79 7.99
CA LYS A 177 8.38 -7.41 7.12
C LYS A 177 7.92 -6.40 6.10
N ARG A 178 8.73 -5.37 5.86
CA ARG A 178 8.45 -4.40 4.79
C ARG A 178 8.63 -5.05 3.42
N VAL A 179 7.62 -4.90 2.57
CA VAL A 179 7.57 -5.51 1.22
C VAL A 179 7.67 -4.48 0.09
N VAL A 180 7.92 -3.22 0.43
CA VAL A 180 8.11 -2.10 -0.51
C VAL A 180 9.53 -1.54 -0.47
N ALA A 181 9.91 -0.81 -1.51
CA ALA A 181 11.15 -0.05 -1.59
C ALA A 181 10.85 1.46 -1.47
N GLY A 182 11.72 2.21 -0.80
CA GLY A 182 11.68 3.66 -0.72
C GLY A 182 12.56 4.32 -1.77
N LEU A 183 12.08 5.43 -2.34
CA LEU A 183 12.82 6.27 -3.27
C LEU A 183 12.73 7.73 -2.84
N LYS A 184 13.87 8.35 -2.59
CA LYS A 184 14.00 9.79 -2.36
C LYS A 184 14.77 10.41 -3.50
N VAL A 185 14.21 11.45 -4.11
CA VAL A 185 14.85 12.17 -5.22
C VAL A 185 15.04 13.62 -4.82
N VAL A 186 16.27 14.11 -4.95
CA VAL A 186 16.66 15.49 -4.68
C VAL A 186 17.31 16.04 -5.94
N LEU A 187 16.72 17.09 -6.49
CA LEU A 187 17.24 17.86 -7.60
C LEU A 187 17.73 19.20 -7.07
N LYS A 188 18.96 19.56 -7.37
CA LYS A 188 19.60 20.81 -6.93
C LYS A 188 20.41 21.44 -8.05
N ASP A 189 20.75 22.70 -7.92
CA ASP A 189 21.72 23.34 -8.80
C ASP A 189 23.14 22.79 -8.53
N LYS A 190 24.02 22.74 -9.54
CA LYS A 190 25.40 22.25 -9.38
C LYS A 190 26.20 23.04 -8.33
N ASP A 191 25.91 24.33 -8.17
CA ASP A 191 26.60 25.23 -7.25
C ASP A 191 25.84 25.39 -5.93
N ASP A 192 24.84 24.53 -5.67
CA ASP A 192 23.94 24.59 -4.51
C ASP A 192 23.21 25.94 -4.37
N THR A 193 23.01 26.62 -5.51
CA THR A 193 22.30 27.90 -5.58
C THR A 193 20.79 27.72 -5.79
N VAL A 194 20.05 28.83 -5.78
CA VAL A 194 18.62 28.83 -6.06
C VAL A 194 18.37 28.33 -7.48
N LEU A 195 17.54 27.29 -7.61
CA LEU A 195 17.13 26.76 -8.90
C LEU A 195 16.41 27.83 -9.71
N SER A 196 16.73 27.91 -11.00
CA SER A 196 16.15 28.90 -11.90
C SER A 196 14.62 28.97 -11.82
N SER A 197 14.11 30.19 -11.81
CA SER A 197 12.69 30.50 -11.81
C SER A 197 11.99 30.15 -13.13
N SER A 198 12.76 29.81 -14.18
CA SER A 198 12.24 29.36 -15.47
C SER A 198 11.70 27.93 -15.45
N ILE A 199 12.08 27.11 -14.45
CA ILE A 199 11.50 25.78 -14.25
C ILE A 199 10.07 25.94 -13.75
N ASP A 200 9.12 25.40 -14.50
CA ASP A 200 7.71 25.35 -14.13
C ASP A 200 7.43 24.12 -13.26
N SER A 201 7.76 22.93 -13.75
CA SER A 201 7.49 21.67 -13.06
C SER A 201 8.57 20.63 -13.34
N VAL A 202 8.70 19.68 -12.40
CA VAL A 202 9.61 18.55 -12.51
C VAL A 202 8.86 17.28 -12.16
N ALA A 203 8.97 16.28 -13.03
CA ALA A 203 8.35 14.97 -12.86
C ALA A 203 9.40 13.87 -12.96
N VAL A 204 9.28 12.88 -12.07
CA VAL A 204 10.07 11.65 -12.10
C VAL A 204 9.20 10.54 -12.66
N ARG A 205 9.82 9.69 -13.49
CA ARG A 205 9.31 8.37 -13.83
C ARG A 205 10.35 7.33 -13.47
N ILE A 206 9.89 6.20 -12.92
CA ILE A 206 10.74 5.04 -12.63
C ILE A 206 10.10 3.81 -13.25
N THR A 207 10.83 3.15 -14.15
CA THR A 207 10.32 2.01 -14.91
C THR A 207 10.51 0.70 -14.15
N ASN A 208 10.00 -0.38 -14.73
CA ASN A 208 10.29 -1.75 -14.29
C ASN A 208 9.85 -2.08 -12.85
N ILE A 209 8.80 -1.42 -12.35
CA ILE A 209 8.22 -1.68 -11.02
C ILE A 209 7.16 -2.77 -11.16
N TYR A 210 7.21 -3.84 -10.36
CA TYR A 210 6.17 -4.88 -10.40
C TYR A 210 4.78 -4.27 -10.24
N SER A 211 3.78 -4.78 -10.96
CA SER A 211 2.44 -4.21 -10.92
C SER A 211 1.64 -4.60 -9.68
N GLU A 212 2.04 -5.67 -9.01
CA GLU A 212 1.27 -6.30 -7.96
C GLU A 212 2.16 -6.91 -6.87
N LEU A 213 1.61 -7.02 -5.67
CA LEU A 213 2.06 -7.93 -4.62
C LEU A 213 1.00 -9.01 -4.42
N ASN A 214 1.41 -10.27 -4.38
CA ASN A 214 0.50 -11.37 -4.06
C ASN A 214 -0.06 -11.20 -2.64
N TYR A 215 -1.38 -11.29 -2.49
CA TYR A 215 -2.02 -10.96 -1.22
C TYR A 215 -1.75 -11.99 -0.11
N TYR A 216 -1.48 -13.25 -0.48
CA TYR A 216 -1.22 -14.35 0.45
C TYR A 216 0.26 -14.59 0.75
N THR A 217 1.18 -14.11 -0.09
CA THR A 217 2.63 -14.31 0.13
C THR A 217 3.38 -13.02 0.38
N GLY A 218 2.83 -11.87 -0.01
CA GLY A 218 3.52 -10.58 0.02
C GLY A 218 4.56 -10.40 -1.08
N GLU A 219 4.75 -11.42 -1.95
CA GLU A 219 5.78 -11.42 -2.99
C GLU A 219 5.38 -10.59 -4.22
N PRO A 220 6.32 -9.92 -4.88
CA PRO A 220 6.03 -9.15 -6.08
C PRO A 220 5.72 -10.03 -7.29
N GLN A 221 4.74 -9.61 -8.09
CA GLN A 221 4.28 -10.32 -9.28
C GLN A 221 3.70 -9.38 -10.35
N GLY A 222 3.27 -9.97 -11.47
CA GLY A 222 2.60 -9.25 -12.55
C GLY A 222 3.56 -8.57 -13.53
N ILE A 223 3.00 -7.80 -14.46
CA ILE A 223 3.75 -7.17 -15.56
C ILE A 223 4.31 -5.83 -15.07
N PRO A 224 5.64 -5.61 -15.09
CA PRO A 224 6.23 -4.37 -14.61
C PRO A 224 5.70 -3.12 -15.32
N ARG A 225 5.56 -2.03 -14.58
CA ARG A 225 4.98 -0.75 -14.99
C ARG A 225 5.89 0.42 -14.65
N THR A 226 5.48 1.60 -15.10
CA THR A 226 6.16 2.85 -14.82
C THR A 226 5.37 3.63 -13.78
N ILE A 227 6.04 4.00 -12.69
CA ILE A 227 5.50 4.88 -11.64
C ILE A 227 5.90 6.30 -11.97
N ALA A 228 5.01 7.27 -11.74
CA ALA A 228 5.29 8.68 -11.93
C ALA A 228 4.89 9.50 -10.70
N PHE A 229 5.71 10.50 -10.36
CA PHE A 229 5.40 11.44 -9.29
C PHE A 229 6.11 12.79 -9.53
N PRO A 230 5.51 13.91 -9.10
CA PRO A 230 6.14 15.23 -9.20
C PRO A 230 7.15 15.47 -8.07
N LEU A 231 8.10 16.36 -8.32
CA LEU A 231 8.93 16.97 -7.28
C LEU A 231 8.38 18.35 -6.91
N ALA A 232 8.45 18.70 -5.64
CA ALA A 232 8.05 20.00 -5.12
C ALA A 232 9.28 20.88 -4.89
N ARG A 233 9.17 22.16 -5.25
CA ARG A 233 10.21 23.14 -4.96
C ARG A 233 10.24 23.46 -3.47
N SER A 234 11.43 23.51 -2.89
CA SER A 234 11.62 23.93 -1.50
C SER A 234 11.31 25.42 -1.32
N ILE A 235 11.05 25.82 -0.07
CA ILE A 235 10.71 27.21 0.29
C ILE A 235 11.84 28.18 -0.07
N ASP A 236 13.09 27.78 0.15
CA ASP A 236 14.29 28.54 -0.19
C ASP A 236 14.67 28.45 -1.69
N GLY A 237 13.97 27.61 -2.46
CA GLY A 237 14.16 27.44 -3.89
C GLY A 237 15.46 26.74 -4.32
N THR A 238 16.28 26.26 -3.38
CA THR A 238 17.59 25.63 -3.65
C THR A 238 17.46 24.20 -4.19
N GLN A 239 16.31 23.55 -3.95
CA GLN A 239 16.08 22.18 -4.39
C GLN A 239 14.63 21.93 -4.83
N MET A 240 14.45 20.91 -5.67
CA MET A 240 13.16 20.27 -5.89
C MET A 240 13.25 18.82 -5.43
N SER A 241 12.39 18.43 -4.49
CA SER A 241 12.40 17.09 -3.93
C SER A 241 10.99 16.69 -3.48
N ASN A 242 10.86 15.46 -3.02
CA ASN A 242 9.66 15.01 -2.32
C ASN A 242 10.05 14.23 -1.07
N SER A 243 9.07 14.04 -0.20
CA SER A 243 9.10 12.99 0.81
C SER A 243 9.40 11.63 0.18
N THR A 244 9.90 10.69 0.99
CA THR A 244 10.20 9.34 0.51
C THR A 244 8.95 8.73 -0.15
N VAL A 245 9.12 8.31 -1.40
CA VAL A 245 8.09 7.69 -2.22
C VAL A 245 8.22 6.18 -2.05
N MET A 246 7.12 5.49 -1.74
CA MET A 246 7.13 4.03 -1.64
C MET A 246 6.70 3.41 -2.97
N LEU A 247 7.39 2.34 -3.35
CA LEU A 247 7.23 1.62 -4.61
C LEU A 247 7.15 0.12 -4.30
N PHE A 248 6.41 -0.64 -5.11
CA PHE A 248 6.65 -2.08 -5.13
C PHE A 248 8.09 -2.36 -5.59
N PRO A 249 8.65 -3.53 -5.25
CA PRO A 249 9.98 -3.91 -5.73
C PRO A 249 10.07 -3.85 -7.26
N SER A 250 11.28 -3.63 -7.78
CA SER A 250 11.50 -3.62 -9.23
C SER A 250 11.87 -4.99 -9.78
N ALA A 251 11.45 -5.27 -11.01
CA ALA A 251 11.79 -6.50 -11.74
C ALA A 251 13.18 -6.41 -12.36
N GLY A 252 14.20 -6.27 -11.52
CA GLY A 252 15.58 -5.99 -11.94
C GLY A 252 15.91 -4.50 -11.90
N LYS A 253 16.90 -4.06 -12.69
CA LYS A 253 17.33 -2.66 -12.71
C LYS A 253 16.24 -1.79 -13.34
N SER A 254 15.96 -0.66 -12.71
CA SER A 254 14.97 0.31 -13.19
C SER A 254 15.64 1.42 -13.97
N GLU A 255 14.96 1.99 -14.96
CA GLU A 255 15.38 3.24 -15.61
C GLU A 255 14.70 4.40 -14.89
N PHE A 256 15.52 5.27 -14.32
CA PHE A 256 15.10 6.56 -13.79
C PHE A 256 14.99 7.55 -14.94
N GLN A 257 13.89 8.29 -15.00
CA GLN A 257 13.67 9.36 -15.96
C GLN A 257 13.24 10.62 -15.22
N LEU A 258 13.88 11.74 -15.54
CA LEU A 258 13.54 13.06 -15.03
C LEU A 258 13.08 13.92 -16.21
N THR A 259 11.93 14.57 -16.05
CA THR A 259 11.40 15.52 -17.02
C THR A 259 11.24 16.87 -16.35
N ILE A 260 11.87 17.89 -16.93
CA ILE A 260 11.79 19.28 -16.49
C ILE A 260 11.00 20.05 -17.55
N THR A 261 9.88 20.62 -17.15
CA THR A 261 9.09 21.52 -17.99
C THR A 261 9.44 22.96 -17.61
N LEU A 262 9.82 23.75 -18.60
CA LEU A 262 10.09 25.18 -18.44
C LEU A 262 8.79 25.98 -18.64
N LYS A 263 8.73 27.20 -18.09
CA LYS A 263 7.57 28.10 -18.19
C LYS A 263 7.22 28.50 -19.63
N ASN A 264 8.17 28.42 -20.55
CA ASN A 264 7.93 28.65 -21.98
C ASN A 264 7.36 27.41 -22.71
N GLY A 265 7.12 26.30 -22.00
CA GLY A 265 6.61 25.05 -22.54
C GLY A 265 7.68 24.07 -23.03
N ASN A 266 8.97 24.46 -23.06
CA ASN A 266 10.03 23.55 -23.45
C ASN A 266 10.21 22.44 -22.42
N VAL A 267 10.43 21.23 -22.91
CA VAL A 267 10.63 20.04 -22.08
C VAL A 267 12.06 19.54 -22.25
N LYS A 268 12.76 19.36 -21.13
CA LYS A 268 14.10 18.75 -21.07
C LYS A 268 14.01 17.43 -20.33
N SER A 269 14.62 16.38 -20.86
CA SER A 269 14.58 15.03 -20.28
C SER A 269 15.97 14.48 -19.97
N PHE A 270 16.07 13.70 -18.90
CA PHE A 270 17.26 12.94 -18.54
C PHE A 270 16.83 11.52 -18.20
N LYS A 271 17.65 10.53 -18.58
CA LYS A 271 17.40 9.13 -18.29
C LYS A 271 18.69 8.44 -17.85
N GLN A 272 18.58 7.57 -16.87
CA GLN A 272 19.69 6.80 -16.34
C GLN A 272 19.19 5.48 -15.77
N THR A 273 19.86 4.37 -16.13
CA THR A 273 19.62 3.08 -15.49
C THR A 273 20.26 3.05 -14.12
N LEU A 274 19.50 2.67 -13.09
CA LEU A 274 19.98 2.52 -11.72
C LEU A 274 21.06 1.42 -11.63
N SER A 275 22.00 1.59 -10.71
CA SER A 275 23.07 0.62 -10.49
C SER A 275 22.55 -0.74 -10.02
N SER A 276 21.44 -0.76 -9.27
CA SER A 276 20.86 -1.92 -8.60
C SER A 276 19.31 -1.91 -8.66
N PRO A 277 18.66 -3.08 -8.51
CA PRO A 277 17.22 -3.16 -8.34
C PRO A 277 16.73 -2.47 -7.06
N LEU A 278 15.50 -1.99 -7.07
CA LEU A 278 14.78 -1.52 -5.90
C LEU A 278 14.22 -2.73 -5.15
N ASN A 279 14.89 -3.10 -4.07
CA ASN A 279 14.53 -4.26 -3.26
C ASN A 279 13.61 -3.87 -2.10
N ALA A 280 12.76 -4.79 -1.67
CA ALA A 280 11.96 -4.63 -0.46
C ALA A 280 12.85 -4.24 0.73
N ASN A 281 12.32 -3.38 1.59
CA ASN A 281 12.97 -2.88 2.80
C ASN A 281 14.26 -2.07 2.59
N THR A 282 14.47 -1.52 1.38
CA THR A 282 15.57 -0.62 1.08
C THR A 282 15.08 0.77 0.73
N LYS A 283 15.88 1.80 0.95
CA LYS A 283 15.67 3.17 0.48
C LYS A 283 16.83 3.60 -0.39
N LEU A 284 16.51 3.98 -1.62
CA LEU A 284 17.45 4.64 -2.51
C LEU A 284 17.27 6.16 -2.42
N THR A 285 18.35 6.88 -2.17
CA THR A 285 18.41 8.34 -2.30
C THR A 285 19.20 8.70 -3.56
N LEU A 286 18.54 9.44 -4.44
CA LEU A 286 19.10 9.99 -5.66
C LEU A 286 19.31 11.49 -5.50
N THR A 287 20.54 11.94 -5.68
CA THR A 287 20.86 13.36 -5.74
C THR A 287 21.36 13.71 -7.13
N LEU A 288 20.66 14.64 -7.77
CA LEU A 288 20.98 15.16 -9.10
C LEU A 288 21.37 16.62 -9.01
N SER A 289 22.52 16.97 -9.58
CA SER A 289 22.96 18.34 -9.75
C SER A 289 22.75 18.79 -11.20
N LEU A 290 21.92 19.80 -11.38
CA LEU A 290 21.66 20.41 -12.68
C LEU A 290 22.82 21.31 -13.09
N GLY A 291 23.33 21.07 -14.30
CA GLY A 291 24.15 22.02 -15.01
C GLY A 291 23.33 23.06 -15.77
N ASN A 292 23.88 23.56 -16.88
CA ASN A 292 23.20 24.55 -17.70
C ASN A 292 22.07 23.92 -18.52
N ILE A 293 20.82 24.16 -18.11
CA ILE A 293 19.60 23.67 -18.79
C ILE A 293 18.98 24.70 -19.75
N PHE A 294 19.57 25.88 -19.90
CA PHE A 294 18.98 27.05 -20.58
C PHE A 294 19.39 27.26 -22.04
N SER A 295 19.87 26.23 -22.74
CA SER A 295 20.00 26.38 -24.20
C SER A 295 18.60 26.52 -24.81
N GLU A 296 18.36 27.63 -25.52
CA GLU A 296 17.10 27.97 -26.21
C GLU A 296 16.72 26.97 -27.30
N GLU A 297 17.54 25.95 -27.54
CA GLU A 297 17.20 24.85 -28.42
C GLU A 297 15.91 24.17 -27.96
N SER A 298 15.15 23.69 -28.95
CA SER A 298 13.88 22.98 -28.81
C SER A 298 13.94 21.82 -27.79
N SER A 299 12.79 21.16 -27.55
CA SER A 299 12.72 19.93 -26.73
C SER A 299 13.91 19.01 -26.97
N GLY A 300 14.55 18.53 -25.90
CA GLY A 300 15.79 17.77 -26.02
C GLY A 300 16.24 17.12 -24.73
N ASP A 301 17.19 16.21 -24.84
CA ASP A 301 17.84 15.60 -23.70
C ASP A 301 18.88 16.56 -23.09
N PHE A 302 19.13 16.43 -21.79
CA PHE A 302 20.16 17.18 -21.07
C PHE A 302 21.06 16.25 -20.25
N THR A 303 22.25 16.74 -19.91
CA THR A 303 23.18 16.03 -19.02
C THR A 303 23.06 16.55 -17.58
N VAL A 304 23.19 15.64 -16.63
CA VAL A 304 23.28 15.95 -15.20
C VAL A 304 24.75 16.01 -14.83
N ASP A 305 25.19 17.10 -14.19
CA ASP A 305 26.60 17.35 -13.87
C ASP A 305 27.12 16.40 -12.79
N ASN A 306 26.26 16.01 -11.85
CA ASN A 306 26.58 15.02 -10.84
C ASN A 306 25.37 14.15 -10.49
N TRP A 307 25.57 12.83 -10.50
CA TRP A 307 24.58 11.80 -10.16
C TRP A 307 25.14 10.93 -9.03
N ASN A 308 24.46 10.94 -7.89
CA ASN A 308 24.83 10.14 -6.73
C ASN A 308 23.67 9.23 -6.30
N GLU A 309 23.95 7.92 -6.26
CA GLU A 309 23.06 6.89 -5.71
C GLU A 309 23.56 6.45 -4.34
N LYS A 310 22.73 6.62 -3.31
CA LYS A 310 23.00 6.07 -1.97
C LYS A 310 21.87 5.14 -1.56
N ASN A 311 22.19 3.87 -1.36
CA ASN A 311 21.28 2.90 -0.79
C ASN A 311 21.45 2.82 0.72
N GLU A 312 20.33 2.76 1.42
CA GLU A 312 20.28 2.47 2.85
C GLU A 312 19.08 1.59 3.19
N ASN A 313 19.10 1.10 4.42
CA ASN A 313 18.15 0.16 4.98
C ASN A 313 17.03 0.94 5.68
N ILE A 314 15.76 0.56 5.48
CA ILE A 314 14.63 1.24 6.13
C ILE A 314 14.31 0.54 7.44
N ASP A 315 14.67 1.16 8.55
CA ASP A 315 14.18 0.76 9.87
C ASP A 315 12.92 1.56 10.23
N VAL A 316 12.02 0.94 10.99
CA VAL A 316 10.77 1.58 11.41
C VAL A 316 10.95 2.14 12.80
N PRO A 317 10.84 3.47 12.98
CA PRO A 317 11.04 4.06 14.29
C PRO A 317 9.95 3.60 15.26
N ILE A 318 10.33 3.44 16.52
CA ILE A 318 9.40 3.30 17.65
C ILE A 318 8.76 4.68 17.88
N ILE A 319 7.44 4.73 18.01
CA ILE A 319 6.72 5.98 18.33
C ILE A 319 6.38 5.95 19.82
N GLU A 320 7.03 6.80 20.61
CA GLU A 320 6.65 7.06 22.01
C GLU A 320 5.31 7.83 22.09
#